data_AF-A0A3D3BRM7-F1
#
_entry.id   AF-A0A3D3BRM7-F1
#
_cell.length_a   1.000
_cell.length_b   1.000
_cell.length_c   1.000
_cell.angle_alpha   90.00
_cell.angle_beta   90.00
_cell.angle_gamma   90.00
#
_symmetry.space_group_name_H-M   'P 1'
#
loop_
_entity.id
_entity.type
_entity.pdbx_description
1 polymer ?
#
loop_
_entity_poly.entity_id
_entity_poly.type
_entity_poly.pdbx_seq_one_letter_code
_entity_poly.pdbx_strand_id
1 'polypeptide(L)'
;MAEDSITAESSATPPVSDDASTKESTVGFVGRAWRRLTESSHERLLRESAADHLRRHPGERVLDIESCVPGEEVTMAGSVTSVGNLSEEHPALEIELSDTTGRIFVVWLGRRRIPGIHVGRRMVIHGRLNCVSEHPTVFNPRYELLPG
;
A
#
# COMPACT_ATOMS: atom_id res chain seq x y z
N MET A 1 -19.54 16.77 -67.73
CA MET A 1 -20.85 16.21 -67.36
C MET A 1 -20.57 15.00 -66.48
N ALA A 2 -21.27 14.92 -65.37
CA ALA A 2 -21.09 13.95 -64.29
C ALA A 2 -21.51 12.55 -64.72
N GLU A 3 -20.83 11.51 -64.20
CA GLU A 3 -21.41 10.19 -64.01
C GLU A 3 -20.87 9.55 -62.72
N ASP A 4 -21.80 9.23 -61.82
CA ASP A 4 -21.67 8.44 -60.60
C ASP A 4 -21.19 7.00 -60.86
N SER A 5 -20.56 6.38 -59.87
CA SER A 5 -20.91 5.00 -59.47
C SER A 5 -20.22 4.57 -58.17
N ILE A 6 -21.06 4.22 -57.19
CA ILE A 6 -20.77 3.40 -56.01
C ILE A 6 -21.03 1.93 -56.39
N THR A 7 -20.16 0.99 -56.01
CA THR A 7 -20.54 -0.43 -55.78
C THR A 7 -19.59 -1.08 -54.78
N ALA A 8 -20.13 -2.04 -54.03
CA ALA A 8 -19.68 -2.55 -52.75
C ALA A 8 -18.72 -3.77 -52.78
N GLU A 9 -18.20 -4.04 -51.58
CA GLU A 9 -18.04 -5.35 -50.91
C GLU A 9 -16.81 -6.27 -51.13
N SER A 10 -16.31 -6.73 -49.96
CA SER A 10 -15.85 -8.09 -49.64
C SER A 10 -14.38 -8.47 -49.87
N SER A 11 -13.64 -8.71 -48.78
CA SER A 11 -13.13 -10.05 -48.39
C SER A 11 -11.91 -9.96 -47.45
N ALA A 12 -11.93 -10.77 -46.39
CA ALA A 12 -10.79 -11.04 -45.49
C ALA A 12 -9.68 -11.79 -46.26
N THR A 13 -8.38 -11.65 -45.96
CA THR A 13 -7.66 -12.33 -44.85
C THR A 13 -6.18 -11.93 -44.92
N PRO A 14 -5.45 -11.65 -43.82
CA PRO A 14 -3.98 -11.57 -43.86
C PRO A 14 -3.29 -12.92 -43.54
N PRO A 15 -2.11 -13.20 -44.13
CA PRO A 15 -1.34 -14.42 -43.88
C PRO A 15 -0.55 -14.41 -42.56
N VAL A 16 -0.08 -15.61 -42.21
CA VAL A 16 0.45 -16.11 -40.94
C VAL A 16 2.00 -16.21 -40.97
N SER A 17 2.65 -15.87 -39.84
CA SER A 17 3.98 -16.27 -39.31
C SER A 17 5.27 -15.85 -40.07
N ASP A 18 6.44 -15.57 -39.46
CA ASP A 18 7.12 -16.22 -38.33
C ASP A 18 8.05 -15.29 -37.51
N ASP A 19 8.09 -15.63 -36.22
CA ASP A 19 9.13 -15.61 -35.17
C ASP A 19 10.38 -14.69 -35.22
N ALA A 20 10.51 -13.85 -34.19
CA ALA A 20 11.80 -13.51 -33.57
C ALA A 20 11.61 -13.05 -32.11
N SER A 21 11.85 -13.98 -31.20
CA SER A 21 12.03 -13.80 -29.76
C SER A 21 12.93 -12.61 -29.38
N THR A 22 12.44 -11.73 -28.49
CA THR A 22 13.24 -11.04 -27.46
C THR A 22 12.34 -10.71 -26.27
N LYS A 23 12.75 -11.15 -25.09
CA LYS A 23 12.08 -11.03 -23.79
C LYS A 23 12.17 -9.58 -23.30
N GLU A 24 11.10 -9.06 -22.69
CA GLU A 24 11.21 -8.31 -21.42
C GLU A 24 9.85 -8.05 -20.75
N SER A 25 9.74 -8.60 -19.53
CA SER A 25 8.93 -8.18 -18.38
C SER A 25 7.50 -7.69 -18.58
N THR A 26 6.57 -8.60 -18.28
CA THR A 26 5.19 -8.35 -17.89
C THR A 26 5.13 -7.51 -16.62
N VAL A 27 4.75 -6.24 -16.72
CA VAL A 27 4.25 -5.48 -15.56
C VAL A 27 2.86 -6.04 -15.23
N GLY A 28 2.82 -6.98 -14.28
CA GLY A 28 1.61 -7.62 -13.82
C GLY A 28 0.72 -6.65 -13.04
N PHE A 29 -0.32 -6.15 -13.71
CA PHE A 29 -1.45 -5.46 -13.13
C PHE A 29 -2.34 -6.47 -12.38
N VAL A 30 -1.97 -6.88 -11.16
CA VAL A 30 -2.80 -7.72 -10.28
C VAL A 30 -3.07 -6.97 -8.98
N GLY A 31 -3.91 -5.93 -9.07
CA GLY A 31 -4.18 -5.03 -7.94
C GLY A 31 -5.65 -4.68 -7.77
N ARG A 32 -6.59 -5.49 -8.26
CA ARG A 32 -8.02 -5.24 -8.04
C ARG A 32 -8.80 -6.51 -7.65
N ALA A 33 -9.41 -6.42 -6.47
CA ALA A 33 -10.64 -7.09 -6.02
C ALA A 33 -10.58 -8.52 -5.42
N TRP A 34 -10.01 -8.64 -4.20
CA TRP A 34 -10.38 -9.70 -3.23
C TRP A 34 -10.71 -9.10 -1.84
N ARG A 35 -11.66 -8.16 -1.77
CA ARG A 35 -11.94 -7.40 -0.53
C ARG A 35 -13.40 -7.50 -0.06
N ARG A 36 -14.02 -8.67 0.00
CA ARG A 36 -15.39 -8.78 0.55
C ARG A 36 -15.68 -9.92 1.53
N LEU A 37 -14.70 -10.76 1.87
CA LEU A 37 -14.88 -11.80 2.91
C LEU A 37 -13.83 -11.74 4.04
N THR A 38 -12.70 -11.06 3.85
CA THR A 38 -11.62 -10.94 4.85
C THR A 38 -11.72 -9.68 5.71
N GLU A 39 -12.55 -8.71 5.31
CA GLU A 39 -12.62 -7.39 5.93
C GLU A 39 -13.14 -7.46 7.38
N SER A 40 -14.16 -8.27 7.67
CA SER A 40 -14.70 -8.40 9.02
C SER A 40 -13.73 -9.05 10.02
N SER A 41 -12.95 -10.03 9.57
CA SER A 41 -11.97 -10.72 10.43
C SER A 41 -10.72 -9.87 10.64
N HIS A 42 -10.25 -9.21 9.58
CA HIS A 42 -9.08 -8.33 9.66
C HIS A 42 -9.36 -7.10 10.52
N GLU A 43 -10.50 -6.45 10.34
CA GLU A 43 -10.94 -5.32 11.15
C GLU A 43 -11.05 -5.70 12.64
N ARG A 44 -11.62 -6.89 12.93
CA ARG A 44 -11.70 -7.39 14.30
C ARG A 44 -10.31 -7.55 14.92
N LEU A 45 -9.39 -8.17 14.18
CA LEU A 45 -8.01 -8.39 14.63
C LEU A 45 -7.26 -7.06 14.86
N LEU A 46 -7.49 -6.05 14.03
CA LEU A 46 -6.93 -4.71 14.24
C LEU A 46 -7.47 -4.06 15.51
N ARG A 47 -8.78 -4.13 15.73
CA ARG A 47 -9.41 -3.58 16.94
C ARG A 47 -8.93 -4.26 18.22
N GLU A 48 -8.83 -5.59 18.20
CA GLU A 48 -8.27 -6.36 19.31
C GLU A 48 -6.81 -5.94 19.57
N SER A 49 -6.00 -5.85 18.52
CA SER A 49 -4.61 -5.40 18.62
C SER A 49 -4.43 -3.97 19.15
N ALA A 50 -5.29 -3.03 18.75
CA ALA A 50 -5.31 -1.68 19.29
C ALA A 50 -5.70 -1.68 20.78
N ALA A 51 -6.71 -2.49 21.17
CA ALA A 51 -7.08 -2.65 22.56
C ALA A 51 -5.95 -3.25 23.41
N ASP A 52 -5.21 -4.23 22.88
CA ASP A 52 -4.05 -4.83 23.53
C ASP A 52 -2.94 -3.81 23.78
N HIS A 53 -2.69 -2.93 22.81
CA HIS A 53 -1.75 -1.82 22.97
C HIS A 53 -2.19 -0.86 24.08
N LEU A 54 -3.45 -0.42 24.06
CA LEU A 54 -4.00 0.47 25.09
C LEU A 54 -3.96 -0.13 26.51
N ARG A 55 -4.11 -1.46 26.64
CA ARG A 55 -3.94 -2.15 27.93
C ARG A 55 -2.51 -2.06 28.46
N ARG A 56 -1.52 -2.03 27.58
CA ARG A 56 -0.09 -1.93 27.94
C ARG A 56 0.39 -0.48 28.06
N HIS A 57 -0.28 0.44 27.37
CA HIS A 57 0.05 1.87 27.33
C HIS A 57 -1.18 2.71 27.73
N PRO A 58 -1.60 2.64 29.00
CA PRO A 58 -2.75 3.42 29.46
C PRO A 58 -2.47 4.92 29.34
N GLY A 59 -3.43 5.66 28.77
CA GLY A 59 -3.32 7.11 28.55
C GLY A 59 -2.93 7.52 27.13
N GLU A 60 -2.47 6.59 26.31
CA GLU A 60 -2.34 6.84 24.86
C GLU A 60 -3.72 6.79 24.18
N ARG A 61 -3.88 7.55 23.09
CA ARG A 61 -5.06 7.48 22.22
C ARG A 61 -4.63 6.96 20.87
N VAL A 62 -5.20 5.84 20.45
CA VAL A 62 -5.03 5.34 19.07
C VAL A 62 -6.07 6.03 18.19
N LEU A 63 -5.61 6.69 17.14
CA LEU A 63 -6.42 7.41 16.17
C LEU A 63 -6.60 6.57 14.91
N ASP A 64 -7.73 6.76 14.25
CA ASP A 64 -7.96 6.25 12.90
C ASP A 64 -7.20 7.13 11.90
N ILE A 65 -6.69 6.52 10.83
CA ILE A 65 -5.88 7.21 9.81
C ILE A 65 -6.64 8.42 9.22
N GLU A 66 -7.94 8.29 8.95
CA GLU A 66 -8.75 9.39 8.39
C GLU A 66 -8.86 10.62 9.29
N SER A 67 -8.70 10.45 10.60
CA SER A 67 -8.84 11.52 11.60
C SER A 67 -7.55 12.32 11.82
N CYS A 68 -6.45 11.91 11.19
CA CYS A 68 -5.14 12.49 11.44
C CYS A 68 -4.96 13.84 10.74
N VAL A 69 -4.38 14.78 11.48
CA VAL A 69 -4.11 16.15 10.99
C VAL A 69 -2.61 16.31 10.69
N PRO A 70 -2.26 16.95 9.56
CA PRO A 70 -0.88 17.30 9.23
C PRO A 70 -0.12 17.98 10.38
N GLY A 71 1.09 17.50 10.65
CA GLY A 71 1.99 18.09 11.64
C GLY A 71 1.73 17.67 13.08
N GLU A 72 0.64 16.96 13.39
CA GLU A 72 0.33 16.49 14.73
C GLU A 72 1.08 15.21 15.11
N GLU A 73 1.21 14.97 16.41
CA GLU A 73 1.62 13.67 16.93
C GLU A 73 0.44 12.71 16.92
N VAL A 74 0.72 11.49 16.46
CA VAL A 74 -0.28 10.48 16.16
C VAL A 74 0.19 9.14 16.69
N THR A 75 -0.71 8.42 17.37
CA THR A 75 -0.58 6.99 17.62
C THR A 75 -1.62 6.28 16.76
N MET A 76 -1.22 5.32 15.92
CA MET A 76 -2.12 4.64 14.98
C MET A 76 -1.84 3.14 14.96
N ALA A 77 -2.91 2.34 14.85
CA ALA A 77 -2.82 0.90 14.67
C ALA A 77 -3.19 0.52 13.24
N GLY A 78 -2.46 -0.42 12.65
CA GLY A 78 -2.76 -0.88 11.30
C GLY A 78 -2.05 -2.17 10.93
N SER A 79 -2.25 -2.60 9.69
CA SER A 79 -1.56 -3.72 9.07
C SER A 79 -0.66 -3.26 7.95
N VAL A 80 0.52 -3.86 7.87
CA VAL A 80 1.46 -3.63 6.79
C VAL A 80 0.90 -4.21 5.49
N THR A 81 0.69 -3.38 4.48
CA THR A 81 0.18 -3.81 3.15
C THR A 81 1.30 -3.93 2.13
N SER A 82 2.38 -3.17 2.30
CA SER A 82 3.56 -3.19 1.42
C SER A 82 4.84 -2.98 2.23
N VAL A 83 5.96 -3.48 1.70
CA VAL A 83 7.31 -3.27 2.24
C VAL A 83 8.27 -3.06 1.07
N GLY A 84 9.06 -1.99 1.13
CA GLY A 84 10.03 -1.64 0.08
C GLY A 84 11.18 -0.79 0.61
N ASN A 85 12.10 -0.43 -0.30
CA ASN A 85 13.14 0.57 -0.01
C ASN A 85 12.85 1.80 -0.86
N LEU A 86 12.88 2.97 -0.23
CA LEU A 86 12.64 4.25 -0.90
C LEU A 86 13.85 4.71 -1.74
N SER A 87 15.04 4.20 -1.42
CA SER A 87 16.27 4.49 -2.17
C SER A 87 17.17 3.25 -2.20
N GLU A 88 17.77 3.00 -3.36
CA GLU A 88 18.78 1.97 -3.54
C GLU A 88 20.14 2.41 -2.96
N GLU A 89 20.47 3.69 -3.14
CA GLU A 89 21.73 4.29 -2.70
C GLU A 89 21.78 4.51 -1.19
N HIS A 90 20.71 5.09 -0.63
CA HIS A 90 20.64 5.46 0.78
C HIS A 90 19.67 4.53 1.51
N PRO A 91 20.07 3.85 2.61
CA PRO A 91 19.17 2.98 3.35
C PRO A 91 17.90 3.72 3.83
N ALA A 92 16.74 3.35 3.31
CA ALA A 92 15.46 3.90 3.73
C ALA A 92 14.35 2.85 3.53
N LEU A 93 13.94 2.20 4.61
CA LEU A 93 12.88 1.20 4.60
C LEU A 93 11.54 1.93 4.61
N GLU A 94 10.69 1.63 3.65
CA GLU A 94 9.33 2.13 3.57
C GLU A 94 8.33 0.98 3.73
N ILE A 95 7.25 1.25 4.44
CA ILE A 95 6.05 0.42 4.43
C ILE A 95 4.83 1.28 4.16
N GLU A 96 3.81 0.63 3.60
CA GLU A 96 2.44 1.14 3.66
C GLU A 96 1.74 0.47 4.85
N LEU A 97 1.11 1.29 5.69
CA LEU A 97 0.31 0.86 6.84
C LEU A 97 -1.14 1.27 6.58
N SER A 98 -2.06 0.30 6.64
CA SER A 98 -3.49 0.55 6.45
C SER A 98 -4.32 0.12 7.65
N ASP A 99 -5.37 0.88 7.93
CA ASP A 99 -6.49 0.47 8.77
C ASP A 99 -7.77 0.38 7.92
N THR A 100 -8.95 0.38 8.54
CA THR A 100 -10.23 0.39 7.82
C THR A 100 -10.58 1.73 7.17
N THR A 101 -9.96 2.81 7.60
CA THR A 101 -10.29 4.20 7.23
C THR A 101 -9.36 4.77 6.17
N GLY A 102 -8.12 4.29 6.10
CA GLY A 102 -7.14 4.83 5.16
C GLY A 102 -5.81 4.09 5.13
N ARG A 103 -4.82 4.76 4.54
CA ARG A 103 -3.44 4.30 4.44
C ARG A 103 -2.47 5.45 4.66
N ILE A 104 -1.32 5.14 5.24
CA ILE A 104 -0.19 6.06 5.41
C ILE A 104 1.11 5.34 5.06
N PHE A 105 2.16 6.12 4.84
CA PHE A 105 3.51 5.60 4.73
C PHE A 105 4.27 5.73 6.04
N VAL A 106 5.11 4.75 6.31
CA VAL A 106 6.04 4.78 7.43
C VAL A 106 7.44 4.50 6.92
N VAL A 107 8.35 5.43 7.20
CA VAL A 107 9.71 5.38 6.66
C VAL A 107 10.72 5.35 7.79
N TRP A 108 11.60 4.35 7.78
CA TRP A 108 12.78 4.31 8.65
C TRP A 108 14.04 4.58 7.83
N LEU A 109 14.59 5.78 8.04
CA LEU A 109 15.86 6.20 7.45
C LEU A 109 17.02 5.45 8.11
N GLY A 110 18.09 5.22 7.35
CA GLY A 110 19.28 4.49 7.79
C GLY A 110 19.09 2.97 7.88
N ARG A 111 17.94 2.43 7.46
CA ARG A 111 17.62 1.00 7.55
C ARG A 111 17.12 0.49 6.21
N ARG A 112 17.57 -0.71 5.79
CA ARG A 112 17.00 -1.46 4.65
C ARG A 112 15.95 -2.49 5.06
N ARG A 113 15.98 -2.89 6.33
CA ARG A 113 15.11 -3.94 6.88
C ARG A 113 15.00 -3.76 8.39
N ILE A 114 13.82 -4.09 8.91
CA ILE A 114 13.58 -4.28 10.34
C ILE A 114 13.00 -5.69 10.51
N PRO A 115 13.64 -6.57 11.30
CA PRO A 115 13.10 -7.91 11.55
C PRO A 115 11.69 -7.85 12.13
N GLY A 116 10.81 -8.72 11.63
CA GLY A 116 9.43 -8.80 12.07
C GLY A 116 8.47 -7.85 11.34
N ILE A 117 8.96 -6.88 10.56
CA ILE A 117 8.15 -6.11 9.61
C ILE A 117 8.05 -6.88 8.29
N HIS A 118 6.82 -7.24 7.92
CA HIS A 118 6.46 -7.95 6.69
C HIS A 118 4.99 -7.69 6.39
N VAL A 119 4.56 -7.90 5.15
CA VAL A 119 3.15 -7.77 4.75
C VAL A 119 2.25 -8.64 5.64
N GLY A 120 1.12 -8.09 6.09
CA GLY A 120 0.18 -8.71 7.01
C GLY A 120 0.50 -8.49 8.49
N ARG A 121 1.74 -8.07 8.85
CA ARG A 121 2.07 -7.76 10.24
C ARG A 121 1.20 -6.62 10.75
N ARG A 122 0.60 -6.81 11.93
CA ARG A 122 -0.09 -5.75 12.68
C ARG A 122 0.91 -4.97 13.53
N MET A 123 0.77 -3.66 13.62
CA MET A 123 1.61 -2.81 14.45
C MET A 123 0.90 -1.55 14.92
N VAL A 124 1.40 -0.99 16.01
CA VAL A 124 1.13 0.39 16.39
C VAL A 124 2.35 1.25 16.09
N ILE A 125 2.13 2.42 15.50
CA ILE A 125 3.16 3.44 15.35
C ILE A 125 2.83 4.65 16.21
N HIS A 126 3.86 5.36 16.65
CA HIS A 126 3.77 6.65 17.30
C HIS A 126 4.82 7.60 16.71
N GLY A 127 4.38 8.76 16.23
CA GLY A 127 5.27 9.74 15.63
C GLY A 127 4.51 10.97 15.14
N ARG A 128 5.19 11.80 14.34
CA ARG A 128 4.61 13.02 13.76
C ARG A 128 4.21 12.80 12.31
N LEU A 129 2.98 13.16 11.96
CA LEU A 129 2.50 13.07 10.58
C LEU A 129 3.10 14.19 9.73
N ASN A 130 3.82 13.81 8.68
CA ASN A 130 4.37 14.73 7.70
C ASN A 130 3.50 14.75 6.44
N CYS A 131 3.34 15.95 5.87
CA CYS A 131 2.54 16.21 4.68
C CYS A 131 3.32 16.98 3.59
N VAL A 132 4.64 17.08 3.73
CA VAL A 132 5.53 17.56 2.65
C VAL A 132 5.66 16.51 1.54
N SER A 133 5.47 15.23 1.87
CA SER A 133 5.40 14.13 0.91
C SER A 133 4.05 14.09 0.19
N GLU A 134 4.01 13.48 -1.01
CA GLU A 134 2.77 13.30 -1.78
C GLU A 134 1.68 12.52 -1.01
N HIS A 135 2.09 11.73 -0.02
CA HIS A 135 1.22 10.94 0.83
C HIS A 135 1.52 11.21 2.32
N PRO A 136 0.54 11.08 3.24
CA PRO A 136 0.77 11.22 4.67
C PRO A 136 1.82 10.22 5.14
N THR A 137 2.93 10.71 5.72
CA THR A 137 4.10 9.89 6.02
C THR A 137 4.61 10.16 7.42
N VAL A 138 4.98 9.10 8.15
CA VAL A 138 5.64 9.22 9.44
C VAL A 138 7.09 8.72 9.32
N PHE A 139 8.04 9.60 9.61
CA PHE A 139 9.47 9.27 9.56
C PHE A 139 9.98 8.84 10.93
N ASN A 140 10.77 7.76 10.94
CA ASN A 140 11.42 7.17 12.10
C ASN A 140 10.50 7.06 13.34
N PRO A 141 9.26 6.55 13.21
CA PRO A 141 8.38 6.48 14.37
C PRO A 141 8.91 5.47 15.38
N ARG A 142 8.48 5.68 16.64
CA ARG A 142 8.40 4.58 17.59
C ARG A 142 7.34 3.60 17.07
N TYR A 143 7.62 2.31 17.16
CA TYR A 143 6.67 1.30 16.71
C TYR A 143 6.64 0.13 17.67
N GLU A 144 5.55 -0.61 17.60
CA GLU A 144 5.34 -1.83 18.35
C GLU A 144 4.76 -2.89 17.44
N LEU A 145 5.42 -4.04 17.35
CA LEU A 145 4.93 -5.18 16.60
C LEU A 145 3.88 -5.92 17.43
N LEU A 146 2.67 -6.01 16.90
CA LEU A 146 1.58 -6.70 17.56
C LEU A 146 1.63 -8.19 17.20
N PRO A 147 1.13 -9.08 18.07
CA PRO A 147 1.03 -10.50 17.78
C PRO A 147 0.34 -10.74 16.42
N GLY A 148 0.93 -11.64 15.64
CA GLY A 148 0.42 -12.06 14.33
C GLY A 148 -0.52 -13.23 14.50
#